data_AF-A0A843FBK8-F1
#
_entry.id   AF-A0A843FBK8-F1
#
_cell.length_a   1.000
_cell.length_b   1.000
_cell.length_c   1.000
_cell.angle_alpha   90.00
_cell.angle_beta   90.00
_cell.angle_gamma   90.00
#
_symmetry.space_group_name_H-M   'P 1'
#
loop_
_entity.id
_entity.type
_entity.pdbx_description
1 polymer ?
#
loop_
_entity_poly.entity_id
_entity_poly.type
_entity_poly.pdbx_seq_one_letter_code
_entity_poly.pdbx_strand_id
1 'polypeptide(L)'
;PGSNGWTVFPTMFSPEWWTVVSTFILGVGIGALTQPQLAVRFMSSKDSKSLNKSMVIGCVFIFVIVGIAYTVGAMSNLYFFNEHGVNAIQWVTSGTDFIIPTFIMEIFHGFTFGDLFVSLFLISLISASVSTISALMHTIGAAGGYDLYSAIVSRRKGVEMDVKSLPVNRIVTMVMMVLVVVYCYLMPSDIIAKATSVFMGMTAAALLPAYVHALYSKNPNRGAAFNSVVAGSVVYLFWALFVNKGTSIFLPICKLLTGNQVLFDGTVMYVDAMIVALPVSAIVMAISLFIARKVASSTKVPVSE
;
A
#
# COMPACT_ATOMS: atom_id res chain seq x y z
N PRO A 1 -18.48 -3.47 -19.40
CA PRO A 1 -17.94 -4.83 -19.63
C PRO A 1 -16.66 -4.75 -20.47
N GLY A 2 -15.50 -4.63 -19.81
CA GLY A 2 -14.19 -4.50 -20.46
C GLY A 2 -13.36 -5.79 -20.48
N SER A 3 -13.96 -6.91 -20.06
CA SER A 3 -13.36 -8.24 -20.03
C SER A 3 -13.46 -8.88 -21.42
N ASN A 4 -12.33 -9.05 -22.11
CA ASN A 4 -12.25 -9.66 -23.45
C ASN A 4 -12.01 -11.18 -23.40
N GLY A 5 -12.41 -11.84 -22.31
CA GLY A 5 -12.03 -13.22 -22.00
C GLY A 5 -10.88 -13.32 -21.01
N TRP A 6 -10.68 -14.49 -20.40
CA TRP A 6 -9.82 -14.67 -19.22
C TRP A 6 -8.33 -14.80 -19.55
N THR A 7 -8.00 -15.02 -20.82
CA THR A 7 -6.63 -15.04 -21.35
C THR A 7 -6.21 -13.69 -21.96
N VAL A 8 -7.13 -12.72 -22.00
CA VAL A 8 -6.93 -11.46 -22.70
C VAL A 8 -6.92 -10.31 -21.69
N PHE A 9 -5.91 -9.44 -21.83
CA PHE A 9 -5.81 -8.26 -21.00
C PHE A 9 -7.06 -7.37 -21.14
N PRO A 10 -7.51 -6.69 -20.06
CA PRO A 10 -8.67 -5.81 -20.14
C PRO A 10 -8.55 -4.77 -21.25
N THR A 11 -9.67 -4.44 -21.89
CA THR A 11 -9.74 -3.36 -22.89
C THR A 11 -9.12 -2.08 -22.34
N MET A 12 -8.22 -1.47 -23.13
CA MET A 12 -7.53 -0.25 -22.72
C MET A 12 -8.53 0.83 -22.30
N PHE A 13 -8.26 1.49 -21.16
CA PHE A 13 -9.12 2.52 -20.55
C PHE A 13 -10.51 2.10 -20.08
N SER A 14 -10.83 0.80 -20.08
CA SER A 14 -12.03 0.31 -19.40
C SER A 14 -11.91 0.42 -17.88
N PRO A 15 -13.04 0.40 -17.14
CA PRO A 15 -13.02 0.36 -15.67
C PRO A 15 -12.10 -0.71 -15.07
N GLU A 16 -12.08 -1.90 -15.69
CA GLU A 16 -11.26 -3.01 -15.20
C GLU A 16 -9.80 -2.83 -15.54
N TRP A 17 -9.50 -2.21 -16.68
CA TRP A 17 -8.13 -1.80 -17.00
C TRP A 17 -7.61 -0.79 -15.99
N TRP A 18 -8.41 0.21 -15.63
CA TRP A 18 -8.02 1.18 -14.60
C TRP A 18 -7.79 0.50 -13.26
N THR A 19 -8.68 -0.40 -12.83
CA THR A 19 -8.50 -1.13 -11.56
C THR A 19 -7.23 -1.99 -11.60
N VAL A 20 -7.00 -2.77 -12.65
CA VAL A 20 -5.82 -3.64 -12.75
C VAL A 20 -4.53 -2.83 -12.88
N VAL A 21 -4.49 -1.86 -13.79
CA VAL A 21 -3.26 -1.11 -14.10
C VAL A 21 -2.97 -0.05 -13.05
N SER A 22 -3.94 0.82 -12.74
CA SER A 22 -3.68 1.93 -11.81
C SER A 22 -3.60 1.49 -10.36
N THR A 23 -4.53 0.64 -9.91
CA THR A 23 -4.61 0.27 -8.50
C THR A 23 -3.68 -0.89 -8.16
N PHE A 24 -3.73 -1.98 -8.92
CA PHE A 24 -2.92 -3.16 -8.57
C PHE A 24 -1.49 -3.08 -9.11
N ILE A 25 -1.27 -2.87 -10.41
CA ILE A 25 0.08 -2.87 -10.96
C ILE A 25 0.87 -1.64 -10.50
N LEU A 26 0.34 -0.44 -10.72
CA LEU A 26 1.02 0.79 -10.36
C LEU A 26 0.95 1.04 -8.84
N GLY A 27 -0.24 1.01 -8.24
CA GLY A 27 -0.42 1.31 -6.81
C GLY A 27 0.42 0.42 -5.89
N VAL A 28 0.31 -0.89 -6.04
CA VAL A 28 1.09 -1.86 -5.25
C VAL A 28 2.55 -1.88 -5.71
N GLY A 29 2.81 -1.90 -7.02
CA GLY A 29 4.17 -2.01 -7.56
C GLY A 29 5.09 -0.85 -7.17
N ILE A 30 4.62 0.39 -7.34
CA ILE A 30 5.39 1.58 -6.98
C ILE A 30 5.41 1.76 -5.45
N GLY A 31 4.28 1.54 -4.78
CA GLY A 31 4.19 1.69 -3.32
C GLY A 31 5.02 0.71 -2.51
N ALA A 32 5.36 -0.45 -3.07
CA ALA A 32 6.31 -1.38 -2.46
C ALA A 32 7.69 -0.76 -2.20
N LEU A 33 8.12 0.22 -3.02
CA LEU A 33 9.42 0.88 -2.91
C LEU A 33 9.53 1.78 -1.67
N THR A 34 8.41 2.30 -1.19
CA THR A 34 8.36 3.31 -0.12
C THR A 34 7.92 2.77 1.23
N GLN A 35 7.81 1.44 1.39
CA GLN A 35 7.29 0.86 2.61
C GLN A 35 8.27 1.05 3.79
N PRO A 36 7.83 1.70 4.89
CA PRO A 36 8.70 1.94 6.04
C PRO A 36 9.27 0.66 6.65
N GLN A 37 8.46 -0.41 6.75
CA GLN A 37 8.92 -1.69 7.30
C GLN A 37 10.05 -2.34 6.49
N LEU A 38 10.05 -2.17 5.17
CA LEU A 38 11.11 -2.72 4.31
C LEU A 38 12.39 -1.89 4.42
N ALA A 39 12.26 -0.55 4.48
CA ALA A 39 13.39 0.35 4.69
C ALA A 39 14.15 0.02 5.99
N VAL A 40 13.42 -0.19 7.09
CA VAL A 40 14.03 -0.58 8.38
C VAL A 40 14.78 -1.91 8.28
N ARG A 41 14.22 -2.90 7.56
CA ARG A 41 14.88 -4.18 7.33
C ARG A 41 16.17 -4.02 6.51
N PHE A 42 16.16 -3.20 5.46
CA PHE A 42 17.36 -2.95 4.66
C PHE A 42 18.45 -2.21 5.46
N MET A 43 18.07 -1.27 6.33
CA MET A 43 19.00 -0.59 7.24
C MET A 43 19.62 -1.52 8.29
N SER A 44 18.91 -2.58 8.69
CA SER A 44 19.41 -3.60 9.63
C SER A 44 20.29 -4.68 8.98
N SER A 45 20.48 -4.62 7.65
CA SER A 45 21.31 -5.61 6.95
C SER A 45 22.79 -5.46 7.30
N LYS A 46 23.48 -6.60 7.47
CA LYS A 46 24.85 -6.65 7.98
C LYS A 46 25.85 -5.94 7.06
N ASP A 47 25.79 -6.23 5.76
CA ASP A 47 26.77 -5.78 4.77
C ASP A 47 26.11 -5.55 3.40
N SER A 48 26.63 -4.61 2.61
CA SER A 48 26.14 -4.31 1.25
C SER A 48 26.20 -5.50 0.29
N LYS A 49 27.15 -6.42 0.49
CA LYS A 49 27.27 -7.66 -0.30
C LYS A 49 26.07 -8.57 -0.11
N SER A 50 25.61 -8.70 1.14
CA SER A 50 24.43 -9.49 1.50
C SER A 50 23.16 -8.87 0.92
N LEU A 51 23.07 -7.53 0.93
CA LEU A 51 21.97 -6.81 0.31
C LEU A 51 21.90 -7.05 -1.21
N ASN A 52 23.04 -6.93 -1.92
CA ASN A 52 23.08 -7.11 -3.37
C ASN A 52 22.76 -8.57 -3.77
N LYS A 53 23.26 -9.56 -3.03
CA LYS A 53 22.90 -10.98 -3.24
C LYS A 53 21.39 -11.21 -3.04
N SER A 54 20.82 -10.60 -2.00
CA SER A 54 19.40 -10.72 -1.69
C SER A 54 18.52 -10.06 -2.76
N MET A 55 18.99 -8.97 -3.37
CA MET A 55 18.29 -8.29 -4.47
C MET A 55 18.07 -9.22 -5.67
N VAL A 56 19.11 -9.92 -6.14
CA VAL A 56 19.00 -10.83 -7.29
C VAL A 56 18.01 -11.96 -7.01
N ILE A 57 18.11 -12.58 -5.83
CA ILE A 57 17.19 -13.65 -5.41
C ILE A 57 15.76 -13.10 -5.31
N GLY A 58 15.59 -11.90 -4.75
CA GLY A 58 14.30 -11.22 -4.63
C GLY A 58 13.64 -10.95 -5.98
N CYS A 59 14.40 -10.51 -6.99
CA CYS A 59 13.88 -10.26 -8.35
C CYS A 59 13.32 -11.55 -8.99
N VAL A 60 14.08 -12.64 -8.94
CA VAL A 60 13.63 -13.94 -9.48
C VAL A 60 12.42 -14.44 -8.71
N PHE A 61 12.43 -14.31 -7.39
CA PHE A 61 11.34 -14.73 -6.52
C PHE A 61 10.04 -13.98 -6.81
N ILE A 62 10.09 -12.65 -6.95
CA ILE A 62 8.93 -11.82 -7.30
C ILE A 62 8.40 -12.20 -8.68
N PHE A 63 9.27 -12.39 -9.67
CA PHE A 63 8.87 -12.80 -11.02
C PHE A 63 8.08 -14.12 -10.99
N VAL A 64 8.58 -15.12 -10.27
CA VAL A 64 7.94 -16.44 -10.16
C VAL A 64 6.61 -16.34 -9.40
N ILE A 65 6.58 -15.68 -8.24
CA ILE A 65 5.36 -15.62 -7.41
C ILE A 65 4.24 -14.85 -8.11
N VAL A 66 4.56 -13.70 -8.71
CA VAL A 66 3.56 -12.88 -9.41
C VAL A 66 3.06 -13.63 -10.64
N GLY A 67 3.94 -14.31 -11.38
CA GLY A 67 3.55 -15.15 -12.52
C GLY A 67 2.62 -16.30 -12.11
N ILE A 68 2.92 -16.99 -11.01
CA ILE A 68 2.07 -18.06 -10.47
C ILE A 68 0.72 -17.49 -10.03
N ALA A 69 0.69 -16.39 -9.30
CA ALA A 69 -0.55 -15.80 -8.79
C ALA A 69 -1.53 -15.43 -9.92
N TYR A 70 -1.06 -14.77 -10.98
CA TYR A 70 -1.90 -14.43 -12.14
C TYR A 70 -2.35 -15.67 -12.92
N THR A 71 -1.50 -16.68 -13.05
CA THR A 71 -1.84 -17.92 -13.76
C THR A 71 -2.88 -18.74 -12.99
N VAL A 72 -2.68 -18.94 -11.68
CA VAL A 72 -3.60 -19.70 -10.82
C VAL A 72 -4.95 -19.00 -10.72
N GLY A 73 -4.99 -17.66 -10.66
CA GLY A 73 -6.25 -16.90 -10.66
C GLY A 73 -7.05 -17.07 -11.95
N ALA A 74 -6.40 -17.14 -13.11
CA ALA A 74 -7.09 -17.42 -14.37
C ALA A 74 -7.54 -18.90 -14.47
N MET A 75 -6.71 -19.83 -14.00
CA MET A 75 -6.99 -21.27 -14.01
C MET A 75 -8.12 -21.67 -13.06
N SER A 76 -8.22 -21.04 -11.88
CA SER A 76 -9.34 -21.31 -10.97
C SER A 76 -10.68 -20.94 -11.61
N ASN A 77 -10.74 -19.84 -12.36
CA ASN A 77 -11.95 -19.47 -13.07
C ASN A 77 -12.33 -20.48 -14.17
N LEU A 78 -11.35 -21.03 -14.88
CA LEU A 78 -11.59 -22.12 -15.85
C LEU A 78 -12.12 -23.38 -15.17
N TYR A 79 -11.60 -23.73 -13.99
CA TYR A 79 -12.10 -24.87 -13.21
C TYR A 79 -13.58 -24.70 -12.84
N PHE A 80 -13.95 -23.55 -12.24
CA PHE A 80 -15.35 -23.31 -11.87
C PHE A 80 -16.29 -23.32 -13.07
N PHE A 81 -15.84 -22.80 -14.22
CA PHE A 81 -16.64 -22.83 -15.44
C PHE A 81 -16.87 -24.26 -15.95
N ASN A 82 -15.86 -25.12 -15.89
CA ASN A 82 -15.98 -26.50 -16.36
C ASN A 82 -16.81 -27.39 -15.41
N GLU A 83 -16.62 -27.24 -14.09
CA GLU A 83 -17.31 -28.08 -13.10
C GLU A 83 -18.74 -27.59 -12.82
N HIS A 84 -18.95 -26.28 -12.75
CA HIS A 84 -20.23 -25.68 -12.31
C HIS A 84 -20.96 -24.90 -13.40
N GLY A 85 -20.38 -24.78 -14.60
CA GLY A 85 -20.99 -24.05 -15.73
C GLY A 85 -21.05 -22.53 -15.55
N VAL A 86 -20.46 -21.99 -14.47
CA VAL A 86 -20.48 -20.57 -14.11
C VAL A 86 -19.10 -20.08 -13.69
N ASN A 87 -18.87 -18.78 -13.75
CA ASN A 87 -17.58 -18.21 -13.37
C ASN A 87 -17.32 -18.27 -11.86
N ALA A 88 -16.06 -18.21 -11.45
CA ALA A 88 -15.63 -18.17 -10.06
C ALA A 88 -16.35 -17.09 -9.22
N ILE A 89 -16.50 -15.88 -9.78
CA ILE A 89 -17.17 -14.76 -9.11
C ILE A 89 -18.67 -15.03 -8.91
N GLN A 90 -19.28 -15.84 -9.78
CA GLN A 90 -20.71 -16.19 -9.68
C GLN A 90 -20.93 -17.38 -8.74
N TRP A 91 -20.02 -18.36 -8.76
CA TRP A 91 -20.07 -19.51 -7.86
C TRP A 91 -19.76 -19.12 -6.42
N VAL A 92 -18.70 -18.34 -6.21
CA VAL A 92 -18.22 -17.95 -4.88
C VAL A 92 -18.92 -16.67 -4.43
N THR A 93 -20.10 -16.82 -3.85
CA THR A 93 -20.95 -15.71 -3.38
C THR A 93 -20.42 -15.01 -2.12
N SER A 94 -19.52 -15.66 -1.38
CA SER A 94 -18.84 -15.08 -0.20
C SER A 94 -17.89 -13.94 -0.55
N GLY A 95 -17.53 -13.82 -1.84
CA GLY A 95 -16.68 -12.77 -2.35
C GLY A 95 -15.47 -13.28 -3.15
N THR A 96 -14.95 -12.41 -4.00
CA THR A 96 -13.71 -12.52 -4.76
C THR A 96 -12.51 -13.02 -3.94
N ASP A 97 -12.36 -12.57 -2.68
CA ASP A 97 -11.23 -12.97 -1.82
C ASP A 97 -11.30 -14.47 -1.41
N PHE A 98 -12.47 -15.10 -1.52
CA PHE A 98 -12.69 -16.51 -1.19
C PHE A 98 -12.50 -17.46 -2.38
N ILE A 99 -12.28 -16.95 -3.60
CA ILE A 99 -12.16 -17.77 -4.80
C ILE A 99 -11.04 -18.80 -4.70
N ILE A 100 -9.84 -18.38 -4.30
CA ILE A 100 -8.68 -19.28 -4.20
C ILE A 100 -8.83 -20.29 -3.06
N PRO A 101 -9.24 -19.89 -1.84
CA PRO A 101 -9.59 -20.84 -0.79
C PRO A 101 -10.60 -21.91 -1.24
N THR A 102 -11.73 -21.51 -1.84
CA THR A 102 -12.76 -22.44 -2.31
C THR A 102 -12.21 -23.36 -3.40
N PHE A 103 -11.45 -22.82 -4.36
CA PHE A 103 -10.83 -23.60 -5.42
C PHE A 103 -9.93 -24.72 -4.87
N ILE A 104 -9.08 -24.40 -3.87
CA ILE A 104 -8.17 -25.37 -3.25
C ILE A 104 -8.96 -26.42 -2.45
N MET A 105 -10.02 -26.03 -1.76
CA MET A 105 -10.87 -26.98 -1.04
C MET A 105 -11.57 -27.95 -1.99
N GLU A 106 -12.12 -27.48 -3.11
CA GLU A 106 -12.84 -28.31 -4.08
C GLU A 106 -11.91 -29.24 -4.86
N ILE A 107 -10.78 -28.73 -5.37
CA ILE A 107 -9.89 -29.53 -6.23
C ILE A 107 -9.21 -30.69 -5.48
N PHE A 108 -8.93 -30.50 -4.19
CA PHE A 108 -8.31 -31.54 -3.35
C PHE A 108 -9.34 -32.39 -2.60
N HIS A 109 -10.63 -32.10 -2.72
CA HIS A 109 -11.68 -32.92 -2.12
C HIS A 109 -11.68 -34.33 -2.72
N GLY A 110 -11.50 -35.36 -1.87
CA GLY A 110 -11.48 -36.75 -2.31
C GLY A 110 -10.12 -37.28 -2.79
N PHE A 111 -9.05 -36.47 -2.77
CA PHE A 111 -7.69 -36.97 -2.94
C PHE A 111 -7.19 -37.64 -1.66
N THR A 112 -6.53 -38.81 -1.76
CA THR A 112 -6.00 -39.59 -0.62
C THR A 112 -5.08 -38.79 0.32
N PHE A 113 -4.48 -37.70 -0.17
CA PHE A 113 -3.62 -36.78 0.60
C PHE A 113 -4.12 -35.33 0.59
N GLY A 114 -5.35 -35.10 0.13
CA GLY A 114 -5.92 -33.75 -0.04
C GLY A 114 -6.00 -32.97 1.27
N ASP A 115 -6.57 -33.59 2.32
CA ASP A 115 -6.77 -32.93 3.61
C ASP A 115 -5.45 -32.50 4.27
N LEU A 116 -4.39 -33.31 4.14
CA LEU A 116 -3.08 -32.97 4.66
C LEU A 116 -2.44 -31.83 3.86
N PHE A 117 -2.55 -31.85 2.53
CA PHE A 117 -2.08 -30.76 1.69
C PHE A 117 -2.80 -29.44 2.03
N VAL A 118 -4.13 -29.45 2.10
CA VAL A 118 -4.94 -28.29 2.47
C VAL A 118 -4.57 -27.77 3.85
N SER A 119 -4.39 -28.66 4.83
CA SER A 119 -3.99 -28.28 6.19
C SER A 119 -2.61 -27.60 6.22
N LEU A 120 -1.61 -28.19 5.54
CA LEU A 120 -0.27 -27.59 5.45
C LEU A 120 -0.29 -26.26 4.70
N PHE A 121 -1.12 -26.16 3.65
CA PHE A 121 -1.32 -24.93 2.90
C PHE A 121 -1.90 -23.81 3.78
N LEU A 122 -2.96 -24.09 4.54
CA LEU A 122 -3.57 -23.14 5.47
C LEU A 122 -2.61 -22.71 6.58
N ILE A 123 -1.86 -23.65 7.17
CA ILE A 123 -0.83 -23.34 8.18
C ILE A 123 0.24 -22.42 7.59
N SER A 124 0.69 -22.69 6.36
CA SER A 124 1.66 -21.85 5.65
C SER A 124 1.14 -20.42 5.42
N LEU A 125 -0.12 -20.28 4.99
CA LEU A 125 -0.77 -18.98 4.81
C LEU A 125 -0.88 -18.18 6.12
N ILE A 126 -1.27 -18.84 7.22
CA ILE A 126 -1.35 -18.22 8.54
C ILE A 126 0.04 -17.78 8.99
N SER A 127 1.05 -18.64 8.82
CA SER A 127 2.45 -18.31 9.15
C SER A 127 2.96 -17.09 8.39
N ALA A 128 2.73 -17.04 7.07
CA ALA A 128 3.10 -15.90 6.23
C ALA A 128 2.40 -14.60 6.70
N SER A 129 1.11 -14.69 7.02
CA SER A 129 0.30 -13.56 7.48
C SER A 129 0.78 -13.02 8.84
N VAL A 130 1.03 -13.91 9.81
CA VAL A 130 1.52 -13.54 11.15
C VAL A 130 2.90 -12.88 11.07
N SER A 131 3.78 -13.35 10.18
CA SER A 131 5.09 -12.72 9.97
C SER A 131 4.99 -11.28 9.45
N THR A 132 3.97 -10.99 8.63
CA THR A 132 3.71 -9.65 8.08
C THR A 132 3.04 -8.75 9.12
N ILE A 133 2.01 -9.24 9.81
CA ILE A 133 1.32 -8.52 10.88
C ILE A 133 2.32 -8.12 11.98
N SER A 134 3.20 -9.02 12.40
CA SER A 134 4.22 -8.72 13.42
C SER A 134 5.13 -7.56 13.00
N ALA A 135 5.57 -7.53 11.75
CA ALA A 135 6.42 -6.44 11.23
C ALA A 135 5.68 -5.10 11.14
N LEU A 136 4.41 -5.11 10.72
CA LEU A 136 3.58 -3.92 10.65
C LEU A 136 3.27 -3.38 12.05
N MET A 137 2.90 -4.25 13.00
CA MET A 137 2.63 -3.86 14.39
C MET A 137 3.87 -3.29 15.06
N HIS A 138 5.05 -3.86 14.83
CA HIS A 138 6.31 -3.30 15.31
C HIS A 138 6.58 -1.90 14.73
N THR A 139 6.29 -1.70 13.44
CA THR A 139 6.47 -0.40 12.77
C THR A 139 5.49 0.64 13.31
N ILE A 140 4.22 0.28 13.52
CA ILE A 140 3.20 1.14 14.14
C ILE A 140 3.61 1.51 15.58
N GLY A 141 4.09 0.54 16.34
CA GLY A 141 4.57 0.74 17.71
C GLY A 141 5.75 1.71 17.79
N ALA A 142 6.74 1.56 16.90
CA ALA A 142 7.86 2.50 16.81
C ALA A 142 7.38 3.90 16.41
N ALA A 143 6.55 4.01 15.38
CA ALA A 143 6.05 5.29 14.91
C ALA A 143 5.21 6.04 15.97
N GLY A 144 4.28 5.36 16.65
CA GLY A 144 3.44 6.02 17.64
C GLY A 144 4.10 6.14 19.02
N GLY A 145 4.86 5.14 19.44
CA GLY A 145 5.45 5.08 20.78
C GLY A 145 6.81 5.76 20.92
N TYR A 146 7.57 5.88 19.83
CA TYR A 146 8.85 6.57 19.81
C TYR A 146 8.75 7.88 19.03
N ASP A 147 8.38 7.87 17.75
CA ASP A 147 8.40 9.08 16.92
C ASP A 147 7.37 10.11 17.39
N LEU A 148 6.10 9.72 17.54
CA LEU A 148 5.05 10.64 17.96
C LEU A 148 5.20 11.05 19.42
N TYR A 149 5.53 10.11 20.32
CA TYR A 149 5.71 10.42 21.74
C TYR A 149 6.89 11.38 21.97
N SER A 150 8.03 11.14 21.32
CA SER A 150 9.19 12.03 21.40
C SER A 150 8.89 13.41 20.83
N ALA A 151 8.17 13.50 19.70
CA ALA A 151 7.73 14.77 19.13
C ALA A 151 6.81 15.55 20.08
N ILE A 152 5.84 14.88 20.73
CA ILE A 152 4.91 15.52 21.67
C ILE A 152 5.64 16.02 22.92
N VAL A 153 6.52 15.20 23.51
CA VAL A 153 7.28 15.58 24.71
C VAL A 153 8.25 16.72 24.40
N SER A 154 8.95 16.64 23.27
CA SER A 154 9.86 17.69 22.82
C SER A 154 9.15 19.02 22.64
N ARG A 155 7.95 19.00 22.02
CA ARG A 155 7.11 20.20 21.85
C ARG A 155 6.63 20.77 23.18
N ARG A 156 6.26 19.92 24.14
CA ARG A 156 5.81 20.37 25.48
C ARG A 156 6.93 20.99 26.30
N LYS A 157 8.15 20.47 26.18
CA LYS A 157 9.31 20.94 26.96
C LYS A 157 10.14 22.00 26.26
N GLY A 158 9.88 22.27 24.97
CA GLY A 158 10.64 23.24 24.18
C GLY A 158 12.09 22.82 23.89
N VAL A 159 12.44 21.55 24.11
CA VAL A 159 13.77 20.98 23.92
C VAL A 159 13.62 19.65 23.18
N GLU A 160 14.45 19.39 22.16
CA GLU A 160 14.48 18.08 21.50
C GLU A 160 14.89 17.00 22.49
N MET A 161 13.99 16.04 22.73
CA MET A 161 14.18 14.94 23.66
C MET A 161 13.96 13.60 23.00
N ASP A 162 15.00 12.77 23.03
CA ASP A 162 14.96 11.37 22.61
C ASP A 162 14.45 10.49 23.77
N VAL A 163 13.13 10.30 23.86
CA VAL A 163 12.48 9.48 24.89
C VAL A 163 12.26 8.05 24.42
N LYS A 164 13.26 7.19 24.68
CA LYS A 164 13.17 5.75 24.41
C LYS A 164 12.33 5.04 25.47
N SER A 165 11.01 5.02 25.28
CA SER A 165 10.10 4.32 26.18
C SER A 165 9.48 3.07 25.55
N LEU A 166 10.11 1.92 25.83
CA LEU A 166 9.56 0.58 25.58
C LEU A 166 8.11 0.38 26.09
N PRO A 167 7.71 0.82 27.30
CA PRO A 167 6.33 0.62 27.75
C PRO A 167 5.32 1.39 26.89
N VAL A 168 5.63 2.62 26.47
CA VAL A 168 4.74 3.42 25.61
C VAL A 168 4.56 2.76 24.25
N ASN A 169 5.65 2.25 23.65
CA ASN A 169 5.59 1.49 22.40
C ASN A 169 4.66 0.27 22.52
N ARG A 170 4.78 -0.54 23.59
CA ARG A 170 3.90 -1.69 23.81
C ARG A 170 2.43 -1.29 23.99
N ILE A 171 2.16 -0.20 24.70
CA ILE A 171 0.79 0.31 24.89
C ILE A 171 0.19 0.77 23.55
N VAL A 172 0.93 1.57 22.78
CA VAL A 172 0.48 2.03 21.45
C VAL A 172 0.22 0.84 20.52
N THR A 173 1.11 -0.14 20.51
CA THR A 173 0.95 -1.36 19.71
C THR A 173 -0.31 -2.13 20.13
N MET A 174 -0.55 -2.30 21.43
CA MET A 174 -1.77 -2.97 21.93
C MET A 174 -3.04 -2.22 21.54
N VAL A 175 -3.09 -0.90 21.75
CA VAL A 175 -4.26 -0.08 21.39
C VAL A 175 -4.52 -0.15 19.89
N MET A 176 -3.49 -0.01 19.06
CA MET A 176 -3.62 -0.10 17.60
C MET A 176 -4.03 -1.50 17.14
N MET A 177 -3.54 -2.56 17.78
CA MET A 177 -3.99 -3.93 17.50
C MET A 177 -5.49 -4.09 17.73
N VAL A 178 -6.01 -3.61 18.86
CA VAL A 178 -7.45 -3.65 19.16
C VAL A 178 -8.25 -2.85 18.12
N LEU A 179 -7.81 -1.63 17.79
CA LEU A 179 -8.49 -0.79 16.80
C LEU A 179 -8.52 -1.44 15.41
N VAL A 180 -7.40 -2.01 14.96
CA VAL A 180 -7.31 -2.69 13.66
C VAL A 180 -8.22 -3.91 13.64
N VAL A 181 -8.23 -4.74 14.69
CA VAL A 181 -9.11 -5.92 14.76
C VAL A 181 -10.58 -5.53 14.73
N VAL A 182 -10.99 -4.53 15.51
CA VAL A 182 -12.38 -4.02 15.49
C VAL A 182 -12.73 -3.50 14.09
N TYR A 183 -11.84 -2.73 13.47
CA TYR A 183 -12.07 -2.19 12.13
C TYR A 183 -12.13 -3.27 11.06
N CYS A 184 -11.34 -4.34 11.16
CA CYS A 184 -11.41 -5.49 10.26
C CYS A 184 -12.80 -6.15 10.24
N TYR A 185 -13.49 -6.23 11.39
CA TYR A 185 -14.87 -6.76 11.45
C TYR A 185 -15.92 -5.84 10.83
N LEU A 186 -15.60 -4.55 10.64
CA LEU A 186 -16.51 -3.57 10.01
C LEU A 186 -16.30 -3.47 8.49
N MET A 187 -15.20 -4.02 7.96
CA MET A 187 -14.92 -3.97 6.52
C MET A 187 -15.84 -4.93 5.73
N PRO A 188 -16.32 -4.51 4.55
CA PRO A 188 -17.02 -5.41 3.63
C PRO A 188 -16.13 -6.55 3.11
N SER A 189 -16.75 -7.59 2.56
CA SER A 189 -16.07 -8.61 1.75
C SER A 189 -15.57 -8.01 0.42
N ASP A 190 -14.46 -8.54 -0.13
CA ASP A 190 -13.83 -8.19 -1.43
C ASP A 190 -12.96 -6.93 -1.47
N ILE A 191 -12.10 -6.87 -0.46
CA ILE A 191 -11.49 -5.63 -0.04
C ILE A 191 -9.99 -5.76 0.18
N ILE A 192 -9.45 -6.97 0.36
CA ILE A 192 -8.06 -7.17 0.80
C ILE A 192 -7.05 -6.55 -0.20
N ALA A 193 -7.21 -6.85 -1.50
CA ALA A 193 -6.31 -6.33 -2.53
C ALA A 193 -6.38 -4.79 -2.65
N LYS A 194 -7.58 -4.23 -2.59
CA LYS A 194 -7.81 -2.79 -2.64
C LYS A 194 -7.24 -2.11 -1.38
N ALA A 195 -7.39 -2.70 -0.19
CA ALA A 195 -6.89 -2.13 1.07
C ALA A 195 -5.36 -1.99 1.02
N THR A 196 -4.72 -3.03 0.49
CA THR A 196 -3.28 -3.08 0.28
C THR A 196 -2.83 -1.98 -0.67
N SER A 197 -3.53 -1.80 -1.80
CA SER A 197 -3.23 -0.72 -2.75
C SER A 197 -3.37 0.68 -2.15
N VAL A 198 -4.31 0.90 -1.20
CA VAL A 198 -4.48 2.19 -0.51
C VAL A 198 -3.26 2.52 0.32
N PHE A 199 -2.79 1.57 1.14
CA PHE A 199 -1.60 1.76 1.95
C PHE A 199 -0.34 1.98 1.10
N MET A 200 -0.15 1.15 0.07
CA MET A 200 1.01 1.24 -0.83
C MET A 200 0.98 2.54 -1.66
N GLY A 201 -0.16 2.88 -2.26
CA GLY A 201 -0.32 4.09 -3.05
C GLY A 201 -0.16 5.38 -2.23
N MET A 202 -0.67 5.41 -1.00
CA MET A 202 -0.51 6.55 -0.10
C MET A 202 0.96 6.77 0.28
N THR A 203 1.66 5.69 0.65
CA THR A 203 3.08 5.77 1.00
C THR A 203 3.94 6.15 -0.21
N ALA A 204 3.62 5.68 -1.42
CA ALA A 204 4.27 6.14 -2.65
C ALA A 204 4.09 7.65 -2.84
N ALA A 205 2.85 8.14 -2.81
CA ALA A 205 2.55 9.54 -3.05
C ALA A 205 3.19 10.46 -1.98
N ALA A 206 3.21 10.02 -0.72
CA ALA A 206 3.77 10.80 0.38
C ALA A 206 5.30 10.76 0.41
N LEU A 207 5.92 9.58 0.31
CA LEU A 207 7.33 9.39 0.65
C LEU A 207 8.25 9.29 -0.56
N LEU A 208 7.77 8.86 -1.73
CA LEU A 208 8.66 8.57 -2.87
C LEU A 208 9.44 9.81 -3.33
N PRO A 209 8.83 10.99 -3.55
CA PRO A 209 9.58 12.17 -3.98
C PRO A 209 10.57 12.65 -2.90
N ALA A 210 10.21 12.53 -1.62
CA ALA A 210 11.07 12.86 -0.50
C ALA A 210 12.29 11.92 -0.41
N TYR A 211 12.10 10.62 -0.61
CA TYR A 211 13.18 9.63 -0.64
C TYR A 211 14.12 9.86 -1.81
N VAL A 212 13.59 10.10 -3.01
CA VAL A 212 14.42 10.41 -4.20
C VAL A 212 15.26 11.65 -3.94
N HIS A 213 14.66 12.71 -3.39
CA HIS A 213 15.42 13.93 -3.06
C HIS A 213 16.47 13.70 -1.98
N ALA A 214 16.14 12.94 -0.93
CA ALA A 214 17.07 12.66 0.17
C ALA A 214 18.27 11.81 -0.28
N LEU A 215 18.07 10.84 -1.18
CA LEU A 215 19.11 9.92 -1.63
C LEU A 215 20.01 10.51 -2.73
N TYR A 216 19.46 11.30 -3.65
CA TYR A 216 20.18 11.78 -4.83
C TYR A 216 20.60 13.25 -4.77
N SER A 217 20.13 14.03 -3.78
CA SER A 217 20.51 15.43 -3.66
C SER A 217 21.73 15.62 -2.77
N LYS A 218 22.68 16.45 -3.22
CA LYS A 218 23.86 16.85 -2.43
C LYS A 218 23.47 17.65 -1.18
N ASN A 219 22.39 18.43 -1.25
CA ASN A 219 21.89 19.27 -0.16
C ASN A 219 20.37 19.03 0.03
N PRO A 220 19.98 18.00 0.80
CA PRO A 220 18.59 17.72 1.10
C PRO A 220 17.93 18.91 1.82
N ASN A 221 16.69 19.25 1.43
CA ASN A 221 15.95 20.35 2.03
C ASN A 221 14.74 19.80 2.78
N ARG A 222 14.76 19.94 4.11
CA ARG A 222 13.70 19.43 5.00
C ARG A 222 12.34 20.08 4.73
N GLY A 223 12.29 21.38 4.46
CA GLY A 223 11.05 22.11 4.21
C GLY A 223 10.37 21.67 2.91
N ALA A 224 11.15 21.49 1.84
CA ALA A 224 10.62 20.98 0.58
C ALA A 224 10.11 19.53 0.70
N ALA A 225 10.81 18.69 1.44
CA ALA A 225 10.37 17.33 1.73
C ALA A 225 9.07 17.30 2.54
N PHE A 226 8.96 18.13 3.58
CA PHE A 226 7.74 18.24 4.37
C PHE A 226 6.53 18.67 3.51
N ASN A 227 6.69 19.72 2.69
CA ASN A 227 5.61 20.19 1.82
C ASN A 227 5.14 19.12 0.83
N SER A 228 6.08 18.36 0.26
CA SER A 228 5.78 17.24 -0.64
C SER A 228 5.02 16.12 0.06
N VAL A 229 5.48 15.70 1.25
CA VAL A 229 4.82 14.65 2.04
C VAL A 229 3.38 15.05 2.38
N VAL A 230 3.18 16.29 2.83
CA VAL A 230 1.85 16.81 3.18
C VAL A 230 0.95 16.89 1.95
N ALA A 231 1.44 17.46 0.84
CA ALA A 231 0.65 17.57 -0.39
C ALA A 231 0.28 16.19 -0.96
N GLY A 232 1.23 15.26 -1.03
CA GLY A 232 0.98 13.89 -1.48
C GLY A 232 -0.06 13.18 -0.63
N SER A 233 0.06 13.28 0.70
CA SER A 233 -0.89 12.65 1.64
C SER A 233 -2.29 13.23 1.52
N VAL A 234 -2.42 14.57 1.46
CA VAL A 234 -3.71 15.25 1.38
C VAL A 234 -4.41 14.96 0.05
N VAL A 235 -3.70 15.05 -1.07
CA VAL A 235 -4.26 14.78 -2.40
C VAL A 235 -4.66 13.31 -2.52
N TYR A 236 -3.83 12.40 -2.01
CA TYR A 236 -4.15 10.98 -2.01
C TYR A 236 -5.42 10.69 -1.20
N LEU A 237 -5.51 11.20 0.04
CA LEU A 237 -6.68 11.01 0.89
C LEU A 237 -7.93 11.63 0.27
N PHE A 238 -7.84 12.84 -0.29
CA PHE A 238 -8.97 13.46 -0.97
C PHE A 238 -9.47 12.60 -2.13
N TRP A 239 -8.57 12.14 -2.99
CA TRP A 239 -8.95 11.32 -4.14
C TRP A 239 -9.50 9.95 -3.70
N ALA A 240 -8.86 9.31 -2.72
CA ALA A 240 -9.28 8.00 -2.22
C ALA A 240 -10.64 8.04 -1.51
N LEU A 241 -10.94 9.13 -0.79
CA LEU A 241 -12.18 9.25 -0.01
C LEU A 241 -13.36 9.77 -0.83
N PHE A 242 -13.12 10.66 -1.79
CA PHE A 242 -14.20 11.39 -2.48
C PHE A 242 -14.33 11.04 -3.97
N VAL A 243 -13.30 10.50 -4.62
CA VAL A 243 -13.31 10.30 -6.09
C VAL A 243 -13.34 8.82 -6.45
N ASN A 244 -12.47 8.02 -5.87
CA ASN A 244 -12.34 6.62 -6.25
C ASN A 244 -13.39 5.74 -5.54
N LYS A 245 -14.19 5.02 -6.34
CA LYS A 245 -15.29 4.17 -5.84
C LYS A 245 -14.79 2.95 -5.09
N GLY A 246 -13.68 2.36 -5.53
CA GLY A 246 -13.08 1.19 -4.88
C GLY A 246 -12.54 1.52 -3.49
N THR A 247 -12.04 2.75 -3.30
CA THR A 247 -11.41 3.15 -2.04
C THR A 247 -12.33 3.93 -1.09
N SER A 248 -13.32 4.65 -1.60
CA SER A 248 -14.30 5.36 -0.76
C SER A 248 -15.16 4.42 0.09
N ILE A 249 -15.24 3.14 -0.29
CA ILE A 249 -15.92 2.10 0.49
C ILE A 249 -15.18 1.80 1.80
N PHE A 250 -13.86 1.96 1.85
CA PHE A 250 -13.08 1.74 3.08
C PHE A 250 -13.53 2.66 4.20
N LEU A 251 -13.52 3.95 3.91
CA LEU A 251 -13.88 5.02 4.82
C LEU A 251 -15.02 5.78 4.16
N PRO A 252 -16.29 5.43 4.46
CA PRO A 252 -17.48 5.98 3.79
C PRO A 252 -17.79 7.42 4.20
N ILE A 253 -16.77 8.28 4.28
CA ILE A 253 -16.81 9.69 4.64
C ILE A 253 -17.60 10.47 3.58
N CYS A 254 -17.37 10.19 2.28
CA CYS A 254 -18.11 10.85 1.20
C CYS A 254 -19.62 10.53 1.28
N LYS A 255 -19.97 9.26 1.53
CA LYS A 255 -21.36 8.84 1.72
C LYS A 255 -22.00 9.51 2.93
N LEU A 256 -21.25 9.65 4.02
CA LEU A 256 -21.73 10.30 5.24
C LEU A 256 -21.95 11.81 5.06
N LEU A 257 -21.11 12.49 4.27
CA LEU A 257 -21.18 13.93 4.05
C LEU A 257 -22.14 14.35 2.93
N THR A 258 -22.20 13.58 1.84
CA THR A 258 -22.90 13.97 0.60
C THR A 258 -24.08 13.08 0.24
N GLY A 259 -24.24 11.94 0.92
CA GLY A 259 -25.21 10.90 0.56
C GLY A 259 -24.77 9.99 -0.59
N ASN A 260 -23.80 10.42 -1.41
CA ASN A 260 -23.25 9.65 -2.54
C ASN A 260 -21.92 8.98 -2.20
N GLN A 261 -21.63 7.83 -2.81
CA GLN A 261 -20.36 7.11 -2.58
C GLN A 261 -19.15 7.89 -3.11
N VAL A 262 -19.32 8.62 -4.21
CA VAL A 262 -18.29 9.43 -4.87
C VAL A 262 -18.86 10.80 -5.24
N LEU A 263 -18.00 11.80 -5.35
CA LEU A 263 -18.35 13.17 -5.71
C LEU A 263 -18.54 13.35 -7.22
N PHE A 264 -17.82 12.56 -8.01
CA PHE A 264 -17.82 12.64 -9.47
C PHE A 264 -18.09 11.26 -10.07
N ASP A 265 -19.02 11.21 -11.02
CA ASP A 265 -19.32 10.02 -11.80
C ASP A 265 -18.47 9.95 -13.08
N GLY A 266 -18.25 8.75 -13.59
CA GLY A 266 -17.53 8.50 -14.85
C GLY A 266 -16.28 7.65 -14.68
N THR A 267 -15.39 7.63 -15.69
CA THR A 267 -14.19 6.78 -15.68
C THR A 267 -13.18 7.16 -14.58
N VAL A 268 -13.22 8.42 -14.12
CA VAL A 268 -12.35 8.96 -13.08
C VAL A 268 -12.52 8.21 -11.74
N MET A 269 -13.70 7.63 -11.47
CA MET A 269 -13.96 6.91 -10.22
C MET A 269 -13.20 5.57 -10.10
N TYR A 270 -12.61 5.09 -11.19
CA TYR A 270 -11.81 3.86 -11.22
C TYR A 270 -10.30 4.14 -11.20
N VAL A 271 -9.90 5.40 -11.35
CA VAL A 271 -8.49 5.80 -11.36
C VAL A 271 -7.96 5.83 -9.94
N ASP A 272 -6.86 5.11 -9.71
CA ASP A 272 -6.20 5.11 -8.41
C ASP A 272 -5.72 6.51 -8.01
N ALA A 273 -5.86 6.84 -6.73
CA ALA A 273 -5.41 8.10 -6.15
C ALA A 273 -3.91 8.36 -6.38
N MET A 274 -3.10 7.31 -6.47
CA MET A 274 -1.66 7.43 -6.68
C MET A 274 -1.33 8.10 -8.03
N ILE A 275 -2.11 7.85 -9.08
CA ILE A 275 -1.86 8.43 -10.42
C ILE A 275 -1.87 9.96 -10.38
N VAL A 276 -2.67 10.56 -9.51
CA VAL A 276 -2.76 12.01 -9.37
C VAL A 276 -1.87 12.51 -8.24
N ALA A 277 -1.90 11.84 -7.08
CA ALA A 277 -1.21 12.30 -5.89
C ALA A 277 0.32 12.24 -6.01
N LEU A 278 0.88 11.22 -6.68
CA LEU A 278 2.33 11.09 -6.83
C LEU A 278 2.93 12.21 -7.71
N PRO A 279 2.41 12.51 -8.92
CA PRO A 279 2.87 13.66 -9.69
C PRO A 279 2.71 14.99 -8.94
N VAL A 280 1.59 15.20 -8.25
CA VAL A 280 1.38 16.43 -7.47
C VAL A 280 2.44 16.57 -6.37
N SER A 281 2.71 15.50 -5.63
CA SER A 281 3.77 15.48 -4.61
C SER A 281 5.14 15.82 -5.20
N ALA A 282 5.49 15.25 -6.36
CA ALA A 282 6.74 15.53 -7.06
C ALA A 282 6.82 16.99 -7.57
N ILE A 283 5.73 17.55 -8.07
CA ILE A 283 5.65 18.95 -8.50
C ILE A 283 5.82 19.88 -7.30
N VAL A 284 5.15 19.61 -6.18
CA VAL A 284 5.27 20.41 -4.95
C VAL A 284 6.70 20.36 -4.40
N MET A 285 7.36 19.20 -4.47
CA MET A 285 8.79 19.08 -4.16
C MET A 285 9.62 20.01 -5.05
N ALA A 286 9.46 19.92 -6.37
CA ALA A 286 10.24 20.72 -7.32
C ALA A 286 10.04 22.23 -7.12
N ILE A 287 8.79 22.68 -6.94
CA ILE A 287 8.46 24.08 -6.69
C ILE A 287 9.05 24.55 -5.36
N SER A 288 8.90 23.77 -4.28
CA SER A 288 9.45 24.12 -2.97
C SER A 288 10.97 24.23 -2.99
N LEU A 289 11.65 23.36 -3.74
CA LEU A 289 13.10 23.45 -3.95
C LEU A 289 13.49 24.69 -4.76
N PHE A 290 12.73 25.03 -5.79
CA PHE A 290 12.97 26.23 -6.59
C PHE A 290 12.83 27.51 -5.75
N ILE A 291 11.77 27.61 -4.95
CA ILE A 291 11.55 28.73 -4.03
C ILE A 291 12.70 28.81 -3.01
N ALA A 292 13.07 27.69 -2.38
CA ALA A 292 14.15 27.66 -1.41
C ALA A 292 15.50 28.12 -1.99
N ARG A 293 15.81 27.73 -3.24
CA ARG A 293 17.02 28.19 -3.94
C ARG A 293 16.98 29.68 -4.21
N LYS A 294 15.84 30.23 -4.62
CA LYS A 294 15.67 31.66 -4.90
C LYS A 294 15.81 32.52 -3.65
N VAL A 295 15.26 32.05 -2.52
CA VAL A 295 15.43 32.69 -1.22
C VAL A 295 16.91 32.69 -0.81
N ALA A 296 17.60 31.55 -0.94
CA ALA A 296 19.02 31.43 -0.60
C ALA A 296 19.94 32.27 -1.50
N SER A 297 19.58 32.49 -2.78
CA SER A 297 20.33 33.41 -3.65
C SER A 297 20.07 34.88 -3.32
N SER A 298 18.86 35.22 -2.85
CA SER A 298 18.49 36.60 -2.52
C SER A 298 19.09 37.09 -1.19
N THR A 299 19.40 36.19 -0.26
CA THR A 299 20.06 36.52 1.01
C THR A 299 21.57 36.66 0.91
N LYS A 300 22.19 36.20 -0.19
CA LYS A 300 23.58 36.52 -0.52
C LYS A 300 23.65 37.93 -1.14
N VAL A 301 23.53 38.96 -0.32
CA VAL A 301 23.95 40.32 -0.70
C VAL A 301 25.47 40.27 -0.94
N PRO A 302 26.00 40.81 -2.06
CA PRO A 302 27.44 40.89 -2.24
C PRO A 302 28.00 41.78 -1.13
N VAL A 303 28.91 41.24 -0.31
CA VAL A 303 29.79 42.07 0.49
C VAL A 303 30.68 42.80 -0.51
N SER A 304 30.39 44.06 -0.74
CA SER A 304 31.30 44.98 -1.40
C SER A 304 32.48 45.23 -0.47
N GLU A 305 33.66 44.74 -0.85
CA GLU A 305 34.97 45.41 -0.75
C GLU A 305 36.02 44.58 -1.49
#